data_AF-A0A0S8FY23-F1
#
_entry.id   AF-A0A0S8FY23-F1
#
_cell.length_a   1.000
_cell.length_b   1.000
_cell.length_c   1.000
_cell.angle_alpha   90.00
_cell.angle_beta   90.00
_cell.angle_gamma   90.00
#
_symmetry.space_group_name_H-M   'P 1'
#
loop_
_entity.id
_entity.type
_entity.pdbx_description
1 polymer ?
#
loop_
_entity_poly.entity_id
_entity_poly.type
_entity_poly.pdbx_seq_one_letter_code
_entity_poly.pdbx_strand_id
1 'polypeptide(L)'
;MSQVALQSSVLVLNRGFVPVHLVTAQRAFGMLFKAIAEVVFMEDGQLELYNFESWQQVSEFRRRNGLADDEAEWVSTVSYDIQVPRIIRLLFYNSYPERRVSFNRRNIFARDENCCQYCGARFPTSELSIDHVIPLSRGGTTSWANVVCACTRCNKRKGGRDPQEAAMTLVRRPREPRFNPLIRLKLRRRKYYSWKQFLDEAYWSVTLE
;
A
#
# COMPACT_ATOMS: atom_id res chain seq x y z
N MET A 1 -4.64 -20.13 -7.96
CA MET A 1 -5.47 -19.07 -7.33
C MET A 1 -4.94 -18.66 -5.95
N SER A 2 -4.59 -19.59 -5.06
CA SER A 2 -4.04 -19.31 -3.72
C SER A 2 -2.79 -18.41 -3.72
N GLN A 3 -1.88 -18.57 -4.68
CA GLN A 3 -0.64 -17.77 -4.75
C GLN A 3 -0.90 -16.27 -5.01
N VAL A 4 -1.97 -15.92 -5.74
CA VAL A 4 -2.37 -14.53 -5.97
C VAL A 4 -2.99 -13.94 -4.71
N ALA A 5 -3.85 -14.70 -4.03
CA ALA A 5 -4.49 -14.30 -2.77
C ALA A 5 -3.46 -14.02 -1.66
N LEU A 6 -2.38 -14.81 -1.58
CA LEU A 6 -1.29 -14.60 -0.62
C LEU A 6 -0.50 -13.29 -0.84
N GLN A 7 -0.55 -12.71 -2.05
CA GLN A 7 0.07 -11.42 -2.37
C GLN A 7 -0.87 -10.23 -2.16
N SER A 8 -2.12 -10.47 -1.79
CA SER A 8 -3.08 -9.42 -1.47
C SER A 8 -2.57 -8.55 -0.32
N SER A 9 -2.96 -7.27 -0.36
CA SER A 9 -2.48 -6.30 0.61
C SER A 9 -3.39 -6.34 1.84
N VAL A 10 -2.79 -6.31 3.01
CA VAL A 10 -3.48 -6.31 4.30
C VAL A 10 -3.05 -5.09 5.08
N LEU A 11 -4.02 -4.32 5.57
CA LEU A 11 -3.76 -3.19 6.43
C LEU A 11 -3.46 -3.68 7.83
N VAL A 12 -2.34 -3.24 8.40
CA VAL A 12 -1.97 -3.54 9.78
C VAL A 12 -2.23 -2.32 10.63
N LEU A 13 -2.96 -2.51 11.71
CA LEU A 13 -3.24 -1.51 12.73
C LEU A 13 -2.38 -1.79 13.98
N ASN A 14 -2.05 -0.75 14.73
CA ASN A 14 -1.57 -0.90 16.10
C ASN A 14 -2.73 -1.24 17.06
N ARG A 15 -2.43 -1.50 18.33
CA ARG A 15 -3.45 -1.85 19.34
C ARG A 15 -4.56 -0.79 19.47
N GLY A 16 -4.23 0.48 19.24
CA GLY A 16 -5.15 1.62 19.26
C GLY A 16 -5.90 1.86 17.95
N PHE A 17 -5.97 0.87 17.04
CA PHE A 17 -6.66 0.96 15.75
C PHE A 17 -6.09 1.99 14.77
N VAL A 18 -4.85 2.43 14.97
CA VAL A 18 -4.18 3.36 14.06
C VAL A 18 -3.42 2.57 12.99
N PRO A 19 -3.57 2.91 11.69
CA PRO A 19 -2.82 2.28 10.61
C PRO A 19 -1.31 2.45 10.77
N VAL A 20 -0.56 1.34 10.70
CA VAL A 20 0.91 1.35 10.82
C VAL A 20 1.61 0.87 9.56
N HIS A 21 1.16 -0.25 8.98
CA HIS A 21 1.85 -0.91 7.89
C HIS A 21 0.89 -1.49 6.87
N LEU A 22 1.41 -1.68 5.66
CA LEU A 22 0.77 -2.48 4.64
C LEU A 22 1.63 -3.71 4.36
N VAL A 23 1.08 -4.88 4.60
CA VAL A 23 1.77 -6.17 4.42
C VAL A 23 1.07 -7.04 3.38
N THR A 24 1.69 -8.15 3.00
CA THR A 24 1.03 -9.17 2.18
C THR A 24 0.18 -10.08 3.08
N ALA A 25 -0.84 -10.72 2.50
CA ALA A 25 -1.65 -11.71 3.20
C ALA A 25 -0.80 -12.84 3.78
N GLN A 26 0.24 -13.28 3.07
CA GLN A 26 1.20 -14.25 3.60
C GLN A 26 1.83 -13.81 4.93
N ARG A 27 2.27 -12.54 5.03
CA ARG A 27 2.85 -12.00 6.27
C ARG A 27 1.78 -11.84 7.35
N ALA A 28 0.58 -11.39 6.97
CA ALA A 28 -0.54 -11.23 7.89
C ALA A 28 -0.93 -12.57 8.54
N PHE A 29 -1.08 -13.64 7.75
CA PHE A 29 -1.32 -14.99 8.28
C PHE A 29 -0.19 -15.44 9.21
N GLY A 30 1.07 -15.15 8.87
CA GLY A 30 2.19 -15.42 9.77
C GLY A 30 2.09 -14.69 11.12
N MET A 31 1.52 -13.49 11.15
CA MET A 31 1.28 -12.74 12.40
C MET A 31 0.09 -13.31 13.19
N LEU A 32 -1.00 -13.66 12.51
CA LEU A 32 -2.18 -14.29 13.12
C LEU A 32 -1.84 -15.65 13.73
N PHE A 33 -1.13 -16.50 12.98
CA PHE A 33 -0.71 -17.82 13.43
C PHE A 33 0.22 -17.77 14.64
N LYS A 34 1.05 -16.73 14.74
CA LYS A 34 1.90 -16.47 15.91
C LYS A 34 1.16 -15.85 17.09
N ALA A 35 -0.16 -15.66 17.00
CA ALA A 35 -0.99 -15.02 18.02
C ALA A 35 -0.48 -13.63 18.46
N ILE A 36 0.16 -12.89 17.54
CA ILE A 36 0.59 -11.49 17.78
C ILE A 36 -0.34 -10.46 17.14
N ALA A 37 -1.32 -10.95 16.38
CA ALA A 37 -2.33 -10.15 15.71
C ALA A 37 -3.69 -10.86 15.73
N GLU A 38 -4.72 -10.08 15.48
CA GLU A 38 -6.09 -10.55 15.25
C GLU A 38 -6.65 -9.88 13.99
N VAL A 39 -7.66 -10.50 13.38
CA VAL A 39 -8.38 -9.95 12.24
C VAL A 39 -9.36 -8.91 12.73
N VAL A 40 -9.42 -7.79 12.01
CA VAL A 40 -10.46 -6.78 12.17
C VAL A 40 -11.41 -6.91 10.99
N PHE A 41 -12.65 -7.25 11.28
CA PHE A 41 -13.68 -7.45 10.27
C PHE A 41 -14.89 -6.55 10.55
N MET A 42 -15.60 -6.16 9.50
CA MET A 42 -16.79 -5.35 9.62
C MET A 42 -17.99 -6.16 9.18
N GLU A 43 -18.89 -6.42 10.12
CA GLU A 43 -20.12 -7.17 9.92
C GLU A 43 -21.29 -6.25 10.28
N ASP A 44 -22.17 -5.98 9.31
CA ASP A 44 -23.35 -5.12 9.49
C ASP A 44 -23.07 -3.75 10.15
N GLY A 45 -21.88 -3.18 9.87
CA GLY A 45 -21.45 -1.89 10.43
C GLY A 45 -20.84 -1.96 11.83
N GLN A 46 -20.80 -3.15 12.44
CA GLN A 46 -20.10 -3.40 13.70
C GLN A 46 -18.70 -3.97 13.45
N LEU A 47 -17.78 -3.63 14.35
CA LEU A 47 -16.39 -4.07 14.29
C LEU A 47 -16.26 -5.36 15.10
N GLU A 48 -15.90 -6.43 14.40
CA GLU A 48 -15.66 -7.76 14.96
C GLU A 48 -14.17 -8.10 14.94
N LEU A 49 -13.73 -8.80 15.99
CA LEU A 49 -12.35 -9.18 16.21
C LEU A 49 -12.21 -10.69 16.27
N TYR A 50 -11.32 -11.25 15.45
CA TYR A 50 -11.10 -12.69 15.38
C TYR A 50 -9.64 -13.05 15.53
N ASN A 51 -9.31 -13.94 16.46
CA ASN A 51 -8.02 -14.63 16.45
C ASN A 51 -7.94 -15.59 15.23
N PHE A 52 -6.81 -16.26 15.03
CA PHE A 52 -6.64 -17.15 13.89
C PHE A 52 -7.71 -18.27 13.80
N GLU A 53 -8.00 -18.94 14.92
CA GLU A 53 -8.89 -20.08 14.99
C GLU A 53 -10.35 -19.69 14.72
N SER A 54 -10.83 -18.65 15.40
CA SER A 54 -12.18 -18.11 15.17
C SER A 54 -12.33 -17.55 13.75
N TRP A 55 -11.29 -16.91 13.21
CA TRP A 55 -11.32 -16.42 11.83
C TRP A 55 -11.40 -17.56 10.81
N GLN A 56 -10.73 -18.69 11.06
CA GLN A 56 -10.85 -19.88 10.22
C GLN A 56 -12.30 -20.40 10.25
N GLN A 57 -12.89 -20.58 11.43
CA GLN A 57 -14.26 -21.07 11.57
C GLN A 57 -15.27 -20.16 10.86
N VAL A 58 -15.16 -18.85 11.06
CA VAL A 58 -16.00 -17.85 10.40
C VAL A 58 -15.78 -17.86 8.89
N SER A 59 -14.53 -17.97 8.42
CA SER A 59 -14.22 -18.08 6.99
C SER A 59 -14.91 -19.29 6.34
N GLU A 60 -14.81 -20.47 6.96
CA GLU A 60 -15.45 -21.68 6.46
C GLU A 60 -16.98 -21.57 6.48
N PHE A 61 -17.54 -21.04 7.56
CA PHE A 61 -18.98 -20.81 7.67
C PHE A 61 -19.48 -19.87 6.57
N ARG A 62 -18.82 -18.73 6.37
CA ARG A 62 -19.17 -17.76 5.32
C ARG A 62 -19.07 -18.36 3.93
N ARG A 63 -18.05 -19.19 3.68
CA ARG A 63 -17.88 -19.86 2.39
C ARG A 63 -18.99 -20.86 2.10
N ARG A 64 -19.33 -21.71 3.07
CA ARG A 64 -20.36 -22.75 2.94
C ARG A 64 -21.76 -22.16 2.74
N ASN A 65 -22.04 -21.03 3.38
CA ASN A 65 -23.35 -20.37 3.32
C ASN A 65 -23.44 -19.25 2.25
N GLY A 66 -22.39 -19.03 1.45
CA GLY A 66 -22.39 -17.99 0.41
C GLY A 66 -22.47 -16.56 0.94
N LEU A 67 -21.98 -16.30 2.17
CA LEU A 67 -22.05 -15.00 2.85
C LEU A 67 -20.81 -14.12 2.61
N ALA A 68 -19.94 -14.52 1.68
CA ALA A 68 -18.76 -13.76 1.32
C ALA A 68 -19.06 -12.76 0.20
N ASP A 69 -18.46 -11.58 0.27
CA ASP A 69 -18.57 -10.61 -0.82
C ASP A 69 -17.87 -11.10 -2.09
N ASP A 70 -18.30 -10.61 -3.26
CA ASP A 70 -17.79 -11.03 -4.58
C ASP A 70 -16.29 -10.80 -4.77
N GLU A 71 -15.67 -9.91 -3.99
CA GLU A 71 -14.24 -9.61 -4.04
C GLU A 71 -13.46 -10.27 -2.89
N ALA A 72 -14.07 -11.24 -2.20
CA ALA A 72 -13.43 -12.04 -1.19
C ALA A 72 -12.35 -12.92 -1.83
N GLU A 73 -11.14 -12.83 -1.27
CA GLU A 73 -10.02 -13.65 -1.69
C GLU A 73 -9.79 -14.77 -0.69
N TRP A 74 -9.39 -15.93 -1.20
CA TRP A 74 -9.31 -17.15 -0.41
C TRP A 74 -7.95 -17.83 -0.57
N VAL A 75 -7.48 -18.42 0.52
CA VAL A 75 -6.37 -19.36 0.52
C VAL A 75 -6.94 -20.74 0.80
N SER A 76 -6.75 -21.65 -0.17
CA SER A 76 -7.10 -23.07 -0.02
C SER A 76 -5.91 -23.83 0.53
N THR A 77 -6.13 -24.59 1.59
CA THR A 77 -5.18 -25.56 2.16
C THR A 77 -5.62 -26.98 1.80
N VAL A 78 -4.90 -27.99 2.29
CA VAL A 78 -5.28 -29.39 2.10
C VAL A 78 -6.57 -29.78 2.84
N SER A 79 -6.91 -29.06 3.92
CA SER A 79 -7.98 -29.45 4.84
C SER A 79 -9.08 -28.40 5.00
N TYR A 80 -8.81 -27.13 4.69
CA TYR A 80 -9.78 -26.06 4.80
C TYR A 80 -9.46 -24.87 3.89
N ASP A 81 -10.45 -24.01 3.73
CA ASP A 81 -10.33 -22.73 3.07
C ASP A 81 -10.38 -21.60 4.10
N ILE A 82 -9.53 -20.60 3.95
CA ILE A 82 -9.51 -19.43 4.83
C ILE A 82 -9.58 -18.14 4.01
N GLN A 83 -10.43 -17.21 4.43
CA GLN A 83 -10.54 -15.92 3.77
C GLN A 83 -9.30 -15.08 4.08
N VAL A 84 -8.78 -14.39 3.07
CA VAL A 84 -7.71 -13.41 3.26
C VAL A 84 -8.26 -12.24 4.09
N PRO A 85 -7.69 -11.97 5.28
CA PRO A 85 -8.11 -10.83 6.08
C PRO A 85 -7.71 -9.54 5.37
N ARG A 86 -8.61 -8.56 5.32
CA ARG A 86 -8.32 -7.23 4.75
C ARG A 86 -7.56 -6.35 5.74
N ILE A 87 -7.80 -6.55 7.03
CA ILE A 87 -7.26 -5.74 8.12
C ILE A 87 -6.87 -6.68 9.26
N ILE A 88 -5.71 -6.43 9.87
CA ILE A 88 -5.30 -7.07 11.12
C ILE A 88 -4.87 -6.00 12.13
N ARG A 89 -5.02 -6.30 13.41
CA ARG A 89 -4.58 -5.46 14.53
C ARG A 89 -3.49 -6.17 15.32
N LEU A 90 -2.37 -5.48 15.58
CA LEU A 90 -1.30 -6.00 16.44
C LEU A 90 -1.69 -5.88 17.92
N LEU A 91 -1.50 -6.95 18.68
CA LEU A 91 -1.96 -7.03 20.08
C LEU A 91 -1.01 -6.31 21.07
N PHE A 92 0.29 -6.30 20.76
CA PHE A 92 1.34 -5.80 21.67
C PHE A 92 2.04 -4.54 21.16
N TYR A 93 1.67 -4.04 19.99
CA TYR A 93 2.29 -2.85 19.39
C TYR A 93 1.45 -1.61 19.69
N ASN A 94 1.93 -0.77 20.60
CA ASN A 94 1.25 0.45 21.04
C ASN A 94 1.82 1.72 20.42
N SER A 95 2.94 1.64 19.69
CA SER A 95 3.57 2.82 19.12
C SER A 95 2.67 3.47 18.09
N TYR A 96 2.56 4.80 18.18
CA TYR A 96 2.00 5.61 17.11
C TYR A 96 3.10 5.77 16.07
N PRO A 97 2.87 5.31 14.82
CA PRO A 97 3.87 5.48 13.78
C PRO A 97 4.11 6.98 13.61
N GLU A 98 5.37 7.40 13.52
CA GLU A 98 5.67 8.74 13.04
C GLU A 98 4.95 8.94 11.72
N ARG A 99 4.24 10.06 11.54
CA ARG A 99 3.43 10.34 10.34
C ARG A 99 4.28 10.49 9.06
N ARG A 100 5.57 10.17 9.10
CA ARG A 100 6.50 10.31 7.97
C ARG A 100 6.42 9.10 7.06
N VAL A 101 6.23 9.34 5.77
CA VAL A 101 6.23 8.29 4.77
C VAL A 101 7.67 7.89 4.50
N SER A 102 8.00 6.62 4.73
CA SER A 102 9.33 6.09 4.44
C SER A 102 9.75 6.44 3.01
N PHE A 103 10.91 7.08 2.88
CA PHE A 103 11.50 7.44 1.60
C PHE A 103 12.14 6.21 0.96
N ASN A 104 11.43 5.57 0.03
CA ASN A 104 11.90 4.39 -0.69
C ASN A 104 11.31 4.33 -2.11
N ARG A 105 11.94 3.53 -2.99
CA ARG A 105 11.55 3.40 -4.40
C ARG A 105 10.07 3.06 -4.58
N ARG A 106 9.53 2.17 -3.76
CA ARG A 106 8.13 1.74 -3.82
C ARG A 106 7.17 2.90 -3.54
N ASN A 107 7.47 3.73 -2.55
CA ASN A 107 6.65 4.89 -2.21
C ASN A 107 6.81 6.05 -3.20
N ILE A 108 8.00 6.26 -3.79
CA ILE A 108 8.21 7.24 -4.87
C ILE A 108 7.37 6.85 -6.09
N PHE A 109 7.45 5.60 -6.51
CA PHE A 109 6.66 5.08 -7.64
C PHE A 109 5.16 5.16 -7.39
N ALA A 110 4.72 4.86 -6.17
CA ALA A 110 3.32 4.99 -5.78
C ALA A 110 2.87 6.46 -5.73
N ARG A 111 3.70 7.38 -5.22
CA ARG A 111 3.42 8.83 -5.19
C ARG A 111 3.18 9.36 -6.61
N ASP A 112 4.03 8.91 -7.54
CA ASP A 112 4.04 9.34 -8.93
C ASP A 112 3.13 8.45 -9.82
N GLU A 113 2.40 7.50 -9.23
CA GLU A 113 1.49 6.56 -9.91
C GLU A 113 2.11 5.80 -11.09
N ASN A 114 3.39 5.44 -10.97
CA ASN A 114 4.19 4.86 -12.06
C ASN A 114 4.22 5.72 -13.33
N CYS A 115 3.93 7.01 -13.23
CA CYS A 115 4.07 7.98 -14.31
C CYS A 115 5.49 8.56 -14.29
N CYS A 116 6.17 8.54 -15.44
CA CYS A 116 7.42 9.25 -15.60
C CYS A 116 7.18 10.76 -15.43
N GLN A 117 7.87 11.38 -14.48
CA GLN A 117 7.71 12.81 -14.20
C GLN A 117 8.30 13.73 -15.26
N TYR A 118 8.86 13.18 -16.35
CA TYR A 118 9.38 13.96 -17.48
C TYR A 118 8.48 13.91 -18.72
N CYS A 119 8.07 12.72 -19.14
CA CYS A 119 7.19 12.57 -20.31
C CYS A 119 5.71 12.40 -19.98
N GLY A 120 5.35 12.21 -18.70
CA GLY A 120 3.97 12.01 -18.25
C GLY A 120 3.38 10.63 -18.50
N ALA A 121 4.01 9.81 -19.34
CA ALA A 121 3.51 8.47 -19.63
C ALA A 121 3.67 7.50 -18.44
N ARG A 122 2.74 6.53 -18.34
CA ARG A 122 2.77 5.43 -17.36
C ARG A 122 3.58 4.25 -17.89
N PHE A 123 4.34 3.61 -17.00
CA PHE A 123 5.20 2.47 -17.35
C PHE A 123 5.08 1.34 -16.32
N PRO A 124 5.39 0.09 -16.69
CA PRO A 124 5.61 -0.97 -15.71
C PRO A 124 6.82 -0.67 -14.83
N THR A 125 6.81 -1.14 -13.58
CA THR A 125 7.88 -0.90 -12.60
C THR A 125 9.27 -1.34 -13.07
N SER A 126 9.34 -2.34 -13.95
CA SER A 126 10.58 -2.84 -14.57
C SER A 126 11.26 -1.82 -15.49
N GLU A 127 10.51 -0.88 -16.05
CA GLU A 127 11.01 0.17 -16.96
C GLU A 127 11.15 1.54 -16.28
N LEU A 128 10.89 1.59 -14.98
CA LEU A 128 10.98 2.79 -14.16
C LEU A 128 12.22 2.75 -13.28
N SER A 129 12.93 3.87 -13.23
CA SER A 129 13.99 4.16 -12.26
C SER A 129 13.60 5.37 -11.41
N ILE A 130 14.35 5.59 -10.33
CA ILE A 130 14.34 6.89 -9.64
C ILE A 130 15.39 7.79 -10.28
N ASP A 131 15.13 9.08 -10.35
CA ASP A 131 16.07 10.08 -10.81
C ASP A 131 16.10 11.27 -9.87
N HIS A 132 17.28 11.87 -9.71
CA HIS A 132 17.47 13.10 -8.96
C HIS A 132 17.28 14.29 -9.89
N VAL A 133 16.27 15.11 -9.63
CA VAL A 133 15.95 16.31 -10.41
C VAL A 133 17.20 17.18 -10.53
N ILE A 134 17.78 17.57 -9.40
CA ILE A 134 19.14 18.12 -9.32
C ILE A 134 20.10 16.94 -9.13
N PRO A 135 21.04 16.67 -10.05
CA PRO A 135 22.01 15.60 -9.92
C PRO A 135 22.83 15.71 -8.62
N LEU A 136 23.23 14.56 -8.04
CA LEU A 136 24.08 14.53 -6.85
C LEU A 136 25.41 15.27 -7.07
N SER A 137 26.00 15.16 -8.27
CA SER A 137 27.22 15.87 -8.66
C SER A 137 27.10 17.40 -8.67
N ARG A 138 25.87 17.92 -8.64
CA ARG A 138 25.55 19.35 -8.62
C ARG A 138 24.93 19.79 -7.28
N GLY A 139 25.16 19.01 -6.22
CA GLY A 139 24.68 19.32 -4.87
C GLY A 139 23.23 18.91 -4.60
N GLY A 140 22.61 18.14 -5.50
CA GLY A 140 21.28 17.56 -5.24
C GLY A 140 21.29 16.60 -4.05
N THR A 141 20.16 16.51 -3.34
CA THR A 141 20.01 15.60 -2.19
C THR A 141 19.12 14.40 -2.53
N THR A 142 19.31 13.29 -1.82
CA THR A 142 18.39 12.14 -1.89
C THR A 142 17.21 12.38 -0.95
N SER A 143 16.21 13.13 -1.42
CA SER A 143 15.06 13.55 -0.63
C SER A 143 13.75 13.55 -1.43
N TRP A 144 12.62 13.60 -0.72
CA TRP A 144 11.29 13.71 -1.32
C TRP A 144 11.12 14.90 -2.25
N ALA A 145 11.88 15.98 -2.03
CA ALA A 145 11.84 17.22 -2.80
C ALA A 145 12.77 17.21 -4.03
N ASN A 146 13.58 16.17 -4.22
CA ASN A 146 14.55 16.10 -5.31
C ASN A 146 14.52 14.78 -6.08
N VAL A 147 13.77 13.76 -5.63
CA VAL A 147 13.71 12.47 -6.32
C VAL A 147 12.33 12.23 -6.93
N VAL A 148 12.34 11.77 -8.18
CA VAL A 148 11.15 11.50 -9.01
C VAL A 148 11.20 10.13 -9.67
N CYS A 149 10.03 9.62 -10.06
CA CYS A 149 9.90 8.49 -10.96
C CYS A 149 10.25 8.90 -12.40
N ALA A 150 11.12 8.15 -13.08
CA ALA A 150 11.52 8.39 -14.45
C ALA A 150 11.59 7.08 -15.25
N CYS A 151 11.10 7.08 -16.49
CA CYS A 151 11.33 5.93 -17.38
C CYS A 151 12.79 5.89 -17.84
N THR A 152 13.30 4.70 -18.18
CA THR A 152 14.69 4.50 -18.60
C THR A 152 15.12 5.44 -19.72
N ARG A 153 14.23 5.70 -20.71
CA ARG A 153 14.51 6.60 -21.84
C ARG A 153 14.70 8.06 -21.40
N CYS A 154 13.78 8.58 -20.59
CA CYS A 154 13.87 9.96 -20.11
C CYS A 154 15.04 10.14 -19.14
N ASN A 155 15.26 9.17 -18.25
CA ASN A 155 16.37 9.20 -17.30
C ASN A 155 17.72 9.23 -18.05
N LYS A 156 17.89 8.37 -19.06
CA LYS A 156 19.08 8.37 -19.93
C LYS A 156 19.24 9.68 -20.71
N ARG A 157 18.14 10.25 -21.23
CA ARG A 157 18.16 11.54 -21.93
C ARG A 157 18.60 12.68 -21.02
N LYS A 158 18.11 12.76 -19.79
CA LYS A 158 18.53 13.77 -18.82
C LYS A 158 20.01 13.61 -18.47
N GLY A 159 20.41 12.39 -18.08
CA GLY A 159 21.78 12.09 -17.66
C GLY A 159 22.20 12.92 -16.44
N GLY A 160 23.47 13.35 -16.41
CA GLY A 160 24.02 14.17 -15.32
C GLY A 160 23.64 15.66 -15.35
N ARG A 161 22.61 16.03 -16.10
CA ARG A 161 22.08 17.40 -16.24
C ARG A 161 20.86 17.60 -15.36
N ASP A 162 20.54 18.85 -15.08
CA ASP A 162 19.21 19.20 -14.54
C ASP A 162 18.15 19.20 -15.67
N PRO A 163 16.84 19.28 -15.35
CA PRO A 163 15.80 19.24 -16.37
C PRO A 163 15.87 20.40 -17.36
N GLN A 164 16.27 21.61 -16.92
CA GLN A 164 16.32 22.78 -17.80
C GLN A 164 17.40 22.59 -18.88
N GLU A 165 18.59 22.15 -18.47
CA GLU A 165 19.70 21.81 -19.38
C GLU A 165 19.39 20.64 -20.32
N ALA A 166 18.50 19.72 -19.90
CA ALA A 166 18.05 18.61 -20.73
C ALA A 166 16.88 18.96 -21.67
N ALA A 167 16.41 20.21 -21.62
CA ALA A 167 15.17 20.67 -22.27
C ALA A 167 13.98 19.75 -21.91
N MET A 168 13.82 19.52 -20.60
CA MET A 168 12.81 18.68 -20.00
C MET A 168 12.11 19.45 -18.88
N THR A 169 10.81 19.21 -18.72
CA THR A 169 10.01 19.84 -17.67
C THR A 169 9.40 18.75 -16.81
N LEU A 170 9.30 19.02 -15.50
CA LEU A 170 8.63 18.12 -14.59
C LEU A 170 7.11 18.24 -14.74
N VAL A 171 6.43 17.10 -14.82
CA VAL A 171 4.97 17.00 -14.82
C VAL A 171 4.40 17.49 -13.49
N ARG A 172 5.03 17.11 -12.38
CA ARG A 172 4.69 17.58 -11.02
C ARG A 172 5.96 17.83 -10.23
N ARG A 173 5.91 18.84 -9.35
CA ARG A 173 7.03 19.11 -8.43
C ARG A 173 7.11 18.01 -7.37
N PRO A 174 8.29 17.40 -7.15
CA PRO A 174 8.48 16.41 -6.11
C PRO A 174 8.26 17.03 -4.73
N ARG A 175 7.46 16.37 -3.90
CA ARG A 175 7.23 16.72 -2.50
C ARG A 175 6.99 15.46 -1.67
N GLU A 176 7.16 15.56 -0.36
CA GLU A 176 6.81 14.47 0.55
C GLU A 176 5.28 14.29 0.54
N PRO A 177 4.79 13.06 0.31
CA PRO A 177 3.37 12.79 0.42
C PRO A 177 2.95 12.87 1.90
N ARG A 178 1.84 13.54 2.18
CA ARG A 178 1.27 13.63 3.54
C ARG A 178 0.88 12.26 4.11
N PHE A 179 0.58 11.31 3.24
CA PHE A 179 0.08 9.98 3.59
C PHE A 179 0.76 8.91 2.74
N ASN A 180 0.74 7.67 3.22
CA ASN A 180 1.31 6.55 2.47
C ASN A 180 0.61 6.40 1.10
N PRO A 181 1.31 6.63 -0.02
CA PRO A 181 0.71 6.64 -1.35
C PRO A 181 0.23 5.26 -1.79
N LEU A 182 0.78 4.17 -1.22
CA LEU A 182 0.34 2.81 -1.52
C LEU A 182 -1.09 2.57 -1.04
N ILE A 183 -1.44 3.05 0.15
CA ILE A 183 -2.80 2.90 0.69
C ILE A 183 -3.79 3.64 -0.24
N ARG A 184 -3.45 4.84 -0.72
CA ARG A 184 -4.27 5.64 -1.63
C ARG A 184 -4.53 4.89 -2.94
N LEU A 185 -3.48 4.29 -3.53
CA LEU A 185 -3.63 3.48 -4.74
C LEU A 185 -4.49 2.23 -4.52
N LYS A 186 -4.40 1.61 -3.34
CA LYS A 186 -5.18 0.42 -3.01
C LYS A 186 -6.66 0.75 -2.83
N LEU A 187 -6.98 1.86 -2.16
CA LEU A 187 -8.36 2.33 -1.99
C LEU A 187 -9.10 2.63 -3.30
N ARG A 188 -8.43 2.68 -4.46
CA ARG A 188 -9.11 2.72 -5.76
C ARG A 188 -9.89 1.43 -6.07
N ARG A 189 -9.58 0.31 -5.39
CA ARG A 189 -10.28 -0.96 -5.54
C ARG A 189 -11.29 -1.15 -4.41
N ARG A 190 -12.51 -1.56 -4.76
CA ARG A 190 -13.65 -1.70 -3.83
C ARG A 190 -13.34 -2.67 -2.68
N LYS A 191 -12.62 -3.76 -2.94
CA LYS A 191 -12.20 -4.71 -1.90
C LYS A 191 -11.39 -4.14 -0.74
N TYR A 192 -10.82 -2.94 -0.85
CA TYR A 192 -10.08 -2.30 0.24
C TYR A 192 -10.86 -1.18 0.93
N TYR A 193 -12.15 -0.99 0.62
CA TYR A 193 -12.95 0.11 1.16
C TYR A 193 -13.12 0.06 2.68
N SER A 194 -13.11 -1.13 3.29
CA SER A 194 -13.17 -1.26 4.76
C SER A 194 -12.02 -0.54 5.46
N TRP A 195 -10.89 -0.31 4.78
CA TRP A 195 -9.77 0.45 5.32
C TRP A 195 -10.12 1.90 5.63
N LYS A 196 -11.12 2.47 4.94
CA LYS A 196 -11.53 3.88 5.12
C LYS A 196 -11.93 4.20 6.56
N GLN A 197 -12.48 3.23 7.28
CA GLN A 197 -12.91 3.42 8.67
C GLN A 197 -11.76 3.69 9.64
N PHE A 198 -10.54 3.33 9.26
CA PHE A 198 -9.34 3.51 10.07
C PHE A 198 -8.43 4.64 9.55
N LEU A 199 -8.87 5.34 8.50
CA LEU A 199 -8.13 6.44 7.88
C LEU A 199 -8.84 7.75 8.21
N ASP A 200 -8.08 8.72 8.74
CA ASP A 200 -8.56 10.07 9.10
C ASP A 200 -9.27 10.77 7.93
N GLU A 201 -10.22 11.68 8.17
CA GLU A 201 -10.96 12.40 7.13
C GLU A 201 -10.03 13.15 6.17
N ALA A 202 -8.90 13.67 6.67
CA ALA A 202 -7.87 14.31 5.86
C ALA A 202 -7.20 13.36 4.85
N TYR A 203 -7.23 12.05 5.09
CA TYR A 203 -6.81 11.01 4.14
C TYR A 203 -7.79 10.90 2.96
N TRP A 204 -9.06 11.22 3.20
CA TRP A 204 -10.19 11.05 2.28
C TRP A 204 -10.54 12.30 1.47
N SER A 205 -10.42 13.50 2.06
CA SER A 205 -10.90 14.76 1.48
C SER A 205 -10.04 15.34 0.33
N VAL A 206 -9.04 14.61 -0.16
CA VAL A 206 -8.26 15.02 -1.33
C VAL A 206 -9.00 14.57 -2.58
N THR A 207 -9.55 15.53 -3.31
CA THR A 207 -10.26 15.33 -4.58
C THR A 207 -9.46 14.39 -5.49
N LEU A 208 -10.13 13.35 -5.98
CA LEU A 208 -9.59 12.45 -6.99
C LEU A 208 -9.65 13.14 -8.35
N GLU A 209 -8.79 14.13 -8.57
CA GLU A 209 -8.53 14.73 -9.88
C GLU A 209 -7.44 13.97 -10.65
#